data_AF-D4CJL0-F1
#
_entry.id   AF-D4CJL0-F1
#
_cell.length_a   1.000
_cell.length_b   1.000
_cell.length_c   1.000
_cell.angle_alpha   90.00
_cell.angle_beta   90.00
_cell.angle_gamma   90.00
#
_symmetry.space_group_name_H-M   'P 1'
#
loop_
_entity.id
_entity.type
_entity.pdbx_description
1 polymer ?
#
loop_
_entity_poly.entity_id
_entity_poly.type
_entity_poly.pdbx_seq_one_letter_code
_entity_poly.pdbx_strand_id
1 'polypeptide(L)'
;MCVLAENLILNKIIMQASEKVNVLCQPTRSKKSRRRAGGIFMGKKIAVITGSPRKNGNSFAMTDAFIKEAEARGHSVIRFDANSLNVGGCRACENCFKSGKACAFDDDFNSIAPIVLEADTVVYTMPVYWYSIPAKIKAVIDKMFPFGMEHENIAGKGCALICCCAEHDISVMDGVRFSIERTATLLQWHMVGEVLIPGVQNPGDIEKTDGCKQAASLAERI
;
A
#
# COMPACT_ATOMS: atom_id res chain seq x y z
N MET A 1 41.32 28.14 -14.47
CA MET A 1 40.50 28.95 -13.55
C MET A 1 38.98 28.72 -13.65
N CYS A 2 38.46 27.87 -14.56
CA CYS A 2 37.00 27.65 -14.67
C CYS A 2 36.42 26.53 -13.77
N VAL A 3 37.19 25.48 -13.45
CA VAL A 3 36.64 24.26 -12.79
C VAL A 3 36.45 24.42 -11.27
N LEU A 4 37.18 25.33 -10.62
CA LEU A 4 37.05 25.57 -9.17
C LEU A 4 35.80 26.40 -8.82
N ALA A 5 35.30 27.23 -9.74
CA ALA A 5 34.13 28.07 -9.50
C ALA A 5 32.81 27.28 -9.58
N GLU A 6 32.73 26.28 -10.47
CA GLU A 6 31.52 25.43 -10.63
C GLU A 6 31.30 24.52 -9.41
N ASN A 7 32.36 23.98 -8.81
CA ASN A 7 32.28 23.13 -7.61
C ASN A 7 31.83 23.91 -6.35
N LEU A 8 32.13 25.21 -6.27
CA LEU A 8 31.69 26.07 -5.16
C LEU A 8 30.20 26.43 -5.24
N ILE A 9 29.64 26.51 -6.45
CA ILE A 9 28.21 26.78 -6.68
C ILE A 9 27.39 25.52 -6.40
N LEU A 10 27.86 24.35 -6.87
CA LEU A 10 27.17 23.07 -6.64
C LEU A 10 27.10 22.71 -5.15
N ASN A 11 28.19 22.93 -4.39
CA ASN A 11 28.21 22.70 -2.95
C ASN A 11 27.31 23.68 -2.17
N LYS A 12 27.17 24.93 -2.62
CA LYS A 12 26.21 25.89 -2.01
C LYS A 12 24.75 25.48 -2.26
N ILE A 13 24.44 24.96 -3.44
CA ILE A 13 23.09 24.47 -3.78
C ILE A 13 22.74 23.22 -2.94
N ILE A 14 23.68 22.30 -2.76
CA ILE A 14 23.49 21.09 -1.93
C ILE A 14 23.30 21.46 -0.45
N MET A 15 24.07 22.41 0.08
CA MET A 15 23.92 22.86 1.46
C MET A 15 22.57 23.55 1.72
N GLN A 16 22.12 24.43 0.81
CA GLN A 16 20.82 25.10 0.91
C GLN A 16 19.62 24.14 0.76
N ALA A 17 19.78 23.05 -0.01
CA ALA A 17 18.79 21.99 -0.09
C ALA A 17 18.69 21.18 1.23
N SER A 18 19.83 20.91 1.89
CA SER A 18 19.85 20.17 3.16
C SER A 18 19.21 20.94 4.32
N GLU A 19 19.34 22.27 4.34
CA GLU A 19 18.70 23.12 5.36
C GLU A 19 17.18 23.19 5.17
N LYS A 20 16.68 23.20 3.94
CA LYS A 20 15.22 23.20 3.67
C LYS A 20 14.55 21.86 3.99
N VAL A 21 15.24 20.73 3.82
CA VAL A 21 14.71 19.41 4.21
C VAL A 21 14.58 19.26 5.74
N ASN A 22 15.49 19.87 6.51
CA ASN A 22 15.45 19.80 7.98
C ASN A 22 14.34 20.65 8.62
N VAL A 23 13.78 21.64 7.92
CA VAL A 23 12.68 22.48 8.46
C VAL A 23 11.31 21.80 8.33
N LEU A 24 11.13 20.90 7.34
CA LEU A 24 9.87 20.16 7.14
C LEU A 24 9.72 18.95 8.09
N CYS A 25 10.78 18.59 8.82
CA CYS A 25 10.84 17.40 9.67
C CYS A 25 10.79 17.74 11.17
N GLN A 26 10.02 18.76 11.56
CA GLN A 26 9.75 19.03 12.98
C GLN A 26 8.43 18.36 13.41
N PRO A 27 8.46 17.45 14.40
CA PRO A 27 7.25 16.81 14.88
C PRO A 27 6.38 17.85 15.62
N THR A 28 5.17 18.07 15.11
CA THR A 28 4.15 18.83 15.83
C THR A 28 3.76 18.05 17.08
N ARG A 29 3.73 18.75 18.22
CA ARG A 29 3.42 18.21 19.56
C ARG A 29 2.13 17.38 19.52
N SER A 30 2.26 16.06 19.52
CA SER A 30 1.11 15.17 19.68
C SER A 30 0.58 15.30 21.12
N LYS A 31 -0.72 15.58 21.26
CA LYS A 31 -1.40 15.50 22.55
C LYS A 31 -1.35 14.05 23.00
N LYS A 32 -0.51 13.75 24.00
CA LYS A 32 -0.44 12.44 24.67
C LYS A 32 -1.84 11.97 25.06
N SER A 33 -2.42 11.03 24.30
CA SER A 33 -3.62 10.32 24.73
C SER A 33 -3.21 9.32 25.81
N ARG A 34 -3.81 9.46 26.98
CA ARG A 34 -3.61 8.57 28.13
C ARG A 34 -4.10 7.18 27.73
N ARG A 35 -3.19 6.20 27.63
CA ARG A 35 -3.55 4.78 27.56
C ARG A 35 -4.27 4.40 28.85
N ARG A 36 -5.57 4.12 28.79
CA ARG A 36 -6.29 3.36 29.81
C ARG A 36 -6.18 1.88 29.44
N ALA A 37 -5.63 1.10 30.35
CA ALA A 37 -5.67 -0.35 30.31
C ALA A 37 -7.13 -0.83 30.49
N GLY A 38 -7.54 -1.82 29.69
CA GLY A 38 -8.90 -2.37 29.66
C GLY A 38 -9.67 -1.93 28.42
N GLY A 39 -9.33 -2.49 27.25
CA GLY A 39 -10.00 -2.18 25.98
C GLY A 39 -10.75 -3.39 25.46
N ILE A 40 -12.07 -3.24 25.28
CA ILE A 40 -12.89 -4.06 24.38
C ILE A 40 -12.15 -4.16 23.05
N PHE A 41 -11.93 -5.37 22.52
CA PHE A 41 -11.34 -5.57 21.19
C PHE A 41 -12.31 -4.98 20.16
N MET A 42 -12.11 -3.73 19.75
CA MET A 42 -12.81 -3.16 18.60
C MET A 42 -12.13 -3.68 17.35
N GLY A 43 -12.90 -4.34 16.49
CA GLY A 43 -12.43 -4.77 15.18
C GLY A 43 -11.82 -3.63 14.36
N LYS A 44 -10.79 -3.94 13.58
CA LYS A 44 -10.14 -3.02 12.67
C LYS A 44 -10.92 -2.91 11.35
N LYS A 45 -10.82 -1.75 10.70
CA LYS A 45 -11.26 -1.55 9.31
C LYS A 45 -10.12 -1.88 8.35
N ILE A 46 -10.34 -2.81 7.45
CA ILE A 46 -9.32 -3.28 6.50
C ILE A 46 -9.78 -3.02 5.07
N ALA A 47 -8.97 -2.29 4.30
CA ALA A 47 -9.14 -2.15 2.87
C ALA A 47 -8.23 -3.15 2.14
N VAL A 48 -8.81 -4.07 1.36
CA VAL A 48 -8.05 -5.04 0.57
C VAL A 48 -8.09 -4.65 -0.90
N ILE A 49 -6.94 -4.46 -1.53
CA ILE A 49 -6.82 -4.07 -2.95
C ILE A 49 -6.18 -5.21 -3.72
N THR A 50 -6.92 -5.82 -4.64
CA THR A 50 -6.48 -7.00 -5.40
C THR A 50 -6.04 -6.67 -6.83
N GLY A 51 -5.03 -7.38 -7.32
CA GLY A 51 -4.36 -7.09 -8.59
C GLY A 51 -4.41 -8.20 -9.62
N SER A 52 -4.99 -9.36 -9.30
CA SER A 52 -5.17 -10.46 -10.26
C SER A 52 -6.40 -10.24 -11.13
N PRO A 53 -6.32 -10.41 -12.45
CA PRO A 53 -7.49 -10.53 -13.33
C PRO A 53 -8.07 -11.95 -13.31
N ARG A 54 -7.34 -12.94 -12.76
CA ARG A 54 -7.78 -14.34 -12.68
C ARG A 54 -8.71 -14.51 -11.48
N LYS A 55 -10.01 -14.74 -11.72
CA LYS A 55 -11.03 -14.94 -10.69
C LYS A 55 -10.77 -16.14 -9.77
N ASN A 56 -10.15 -17.20 -10.29
CA ASN A 56 -9.77 -18.40 -9.52
C ASN A 56 -8.24 -18.50 -9.38
N GLY A 57 -7.57 -17.35 -9.23
CA GLY A 57 -6.11 -17.27 -9.15
C GLY A 57 -5.57 -17.59 -7.76
N ASN A 58 -4.29 -17.96 -7.71
CA ASN A 58 -3.58 -18.30 -6.47
C ASN A 58 -3.59 -17.14 -5.45
N SER A 59 -3.39 -15.90 -5.88
CA SER A 59 -3.48 -14.74 -4.98
C SER A 59 -4.90 -14.47 -4.47
N PHE A 60 -5.94 -14.79 -5.23
CA PHE A 60 -7.33 -14.67 -4.75
C PHE A 60 -7.62 -15.71 -3.67
N ALA A 61 -7.19 -16.96 -3.83
CA ALA A 61 -7.34 -17.97 -2.78
C ALA A 61 -6.66 -17.57 -1.47
N MET A 62 -5.43 -17.00 -1.54
CA MET A 62 -4.77 -16.44 -0.35
C MET A 62 -5.54 -15.24 0.24
N THR A 63 -6.07 -14.37 -0.62
CA THR A 63 -6.88 -13.22 -0.20
C THR A 63 -8.12 -13.68 0.55
N ASP A 64 -8.85 -14.64 0.01
CA ASP A 64 -10.08 -15.15 0.62
C ASP A 64 -9.78 -15.82 1.97
N ALA A 65 -8.65 -16.53 2.10
CA ALA A 65 -8.19 -17.08 3.37
C ALA A 65 -7.89 -15.98 4.40
N PHE A 66 -7.20 -14.91 4.00
CA PHE A 66 -6.94 -13.74 4.85
C PHE A 66 -8.24 -13.06 5.29
N ILE A 67 -9.15 -12.77 4.35
CA ILE A 67 -10.41 -12.08 4.64
C ILE A 67 -11.26 -12.89 5.61
N LYS A 68 -11.40 -14.19 5.36
CA LYS A 68 -12.16 -15.09 6.24
C LYS A 68 -11.63 -15.08 7.67
N GLU A 69 -10.31 -15.12 7.85
CA GLU A 69 -9.70 -15.09 9.18
C GLU A 69 -9.84 -13.70 9.84
N ALA A 70 -9.66 -12.61 9.08
CA ALA A 70 -9.84 -11.26 9.58
C ALA A 70 -11.29 -11.01 10.07
N GLU A 71 -12.28 -11.46 9.31
CA GLU A 71 -13.70 -11.36 9.68
C GLU A 71 -14.03 -12.24 10.89
N ALA A 72 -13.46 -13.45 10.97
CA ALA A 72 -13.61 -14.33 12.15
C ALA A 72 -13.05 -13.69 13.43
N ARG A 73 -12.09 -12.77 13.30
CA ARG A 73 -11.52 -11.97 14.40
C ARG A 73 -12.29 -10.69 14.69
N GLY A 74 -13.42 -10.47 14.02
CA GLY A 74 -14.29 -9.33 14.19
C GLY A 74 -13.82 -8.06 13.47
N HIS A 75 -12.83 -8.15 12.57
CA HIS A 75 -12.48 -7.03 11.68
C HIS A 75 -13.53 -6.86 10.59
N SER A 76 -13.70 -5.63 10.11
CA SER A 76 -14.52 -5.36 8.93
C SER A 76 -13.62 -5.20 7.71
N VAL A 77 -13.89 -5.94 6.64
CA VAL A 77 -13.10 -5.92 5.42
C VAL A 77 -13.91 -5.36 4.26
N ILE A 78 -13.32 -4.45 3.48
CA ILE A 78 -13.83 -4.03 2.18
C ILE A 78 -12.78 -4.34 1.12
N ARG A 79 -13.18 -5.13 0.12
CA ARG A 79 -12.31 -5.57 -0.97
C ARG A 79 -12.60 -4.80 -2.26
N PHE A 80 -11.53 -4.36 -2.92
CA PHE A 80 -11.54 -3.72 -4.23
C PHE A 80 -10.72 -4.55 -5.21
N ASP A 81 -11.37 -5.07 -6.24
CA ASP A 81 -10.70 -5.78 -7.32
C ASP A 81 -10.25 -4.78 -8.40
N ALA A 82 -9.00 -4.34 -8.36
CA ALA A 82 -8.52 -3.23 -9.21
C ALA A 82 -8.65 -3.52 -10.72
N ASN A 83 -8.64 -4.79 -11.14
CA ASN A 83 -8.87 -5.15 -12.55
C ASN A 83 -10.33 -4.99 -13.00
N SER A 84 -11.28 -5.00 -12.07
CA SER A 84 -12.70 -4.79 -12.35
C SER A 84 -13.12 -3.33 -12.26
N LEU A 85 -12.22 -2.46 -11.80
CA LEU A 85 -12.46 -1.04 -11.64
C LEU A 85 -11.89 -0.22 -12.81
N ASN A 86 -12.61 0.82 -13.17
CA ASN A 86 -12.14 1.88 -14.04
C ASN A 86 -11.29 2.86 -13.22
N VAL A 87 -10.01 2.51 -13.05
CA VAL A 87 -9.00 3.40 -12.47
C VAL A 87 -7.93 3.67 -13.53
N GLY A 88 -7.77 4.95 -13.88
CA GLY A 88 -6.71 5.42 -14.77
C GLY A 88 -5.40 5.71 -14.03
N GLY A 89 -4.30 5.88 -14.76
CA GLY A 89 -3.06 6.40 -14.18
C GLY A 89 -3.22 7.85 -13.68
N CYS A 90 -2.44 8.23 -12.67
CA CYS A 90 -2.36 9.62 -12.23
C CYS A 90 -1.85 10.51 -13.37
N ARG A 91 -2.47 11.68 -13.56
CA ARG A 91 -2.06 12.67 -14.59
C ARG A 91 -1.25 13.84 -14.05
N ALA A 92 -0.83 13.78 -12.78
CA ALA A 92 -0.09 14.84 -12.10
C ALA A 92 -0.69 16.25 -12.30
N CYS A 93 -2.03 16.35 -12.34
CA CYS A 93 -2.71 17.62 -12.61
C CYS A 93 -2.86 18.50 -11.36
N GLU A 94 -2.51 17.99 -10.17
CA GLU A 94 -2.53 18.70 -8.89
C GLU A 94 -3.91 19.34 -8.55
N ASN A 95 -4.99 18.73 -9.04
CA ASN A 95 -6.36 19.17 -8.79
C ASN A 95 -7.11 18.29 -7.77
N CYS A 96 -6.40 17.42 -7.06
CA CYS A 96 -6.94 16.58 -6.02
C CYS A 96 -7.64 17.42 -4.94
N PHE A 97 -8.78 16.94 -4.43
CA PHE A 97 -9.60 17.57 -3.39
C PHE A 97 -10.16 18.97 -3.68
N LYS A 98 -9.76 19.65 -4.77
CA LYS A 98 -10.30 20.97 -5.15
C LYS A 98 -11.80 20.95 -5.41
N SER A 99 -12.35 19.83 -5.86
CA SER A 99 -13.78 19.60 -6.10
C SER A 99 -14.47 18.78 -5.01
N GLY A 100 -13.81 18.55 -3.87
CA GLY A 100 -14.31 17.70 -2.78
C GLY A 100 -14.16 16.19 -3.01
N LYS A 101 -13.58 15.76 -4.14
CA LYS A 101 -13.24 14.37 -4.44
C LYS A 101 -11.72 14.16 -4.39
N ALA A 102 -11.27 12.95 -4.05
CA ALA A 102 -9.84 12.63 -3.95
C ALA A 102 -9.10 12.81 -5.28
N CYS A 103 -9.73 12.44 -6.40
CA CYS A 103 -9.26 12.73 -7.75
C CYS A 103 -10.25 13.63 -8.49
N ALA A 104 -9.72 14.61 -9.22
CA ALA A 104 -10.52 15.48 -10.09
C ALA A 104 -11.13 14.74 -11.29
N PHE A 105 -10.53 13.61 -11.69
CA PHE A 105 -11.12 12.71 -12.68
C PHE A 105 -12.12 11.79 -11.99
N ASP A 106 -13.33 11.71 -12.53
CA ASP A 106 -14.41 10.93 -11.95
C ASP A 106 -14.29 9.46 -12.36
N ASP A 107 -13.36 8.76 -11.70
CA ASP A 107 -13.12 7.33 -11.89
C ASP A 107 -13.21 6.60 -10.55
N ASP A 108 -13.11 5.27 -10.58
CA ASP A 108 -13.42 4.43 -9.43
C ASP A 108 -12.44 4.62 -8.27
N PHE A 109 -11.32 5.35 -8.46
CA PHE A 109 -10.47 5.76 -7.34
C PHE A 109 -11.23 6.59 -6.31
N ASN A 110 -12.22 7.37 -6.73
CA ASN A 110 -13.05 8.16 -5.81
C ASN A 110 -13.95 7.29 -4.92
N SER A 111 -14.14 6.01 -5.24
CA SER A 111 -14.79 5.03 -4.35
C SER A 111 -13.79 4.36 -3.39
N ILE A 112 -12.53 4.19 -3.80
CA ILE A 112 -11.47 3.57 -2.99
C ILE A 112 -10.97 4.53 -1.92
N ALA A 113 -10.71 5.78 -2.30
CA ALA A 113 -10.14 6.82 -1.45
C ALA A 113 -10.82 6.99 -0.08
N PRO A 114 -12.16 7.13 0.03
CA PRO A 114 -12.82 7.26 1.34
C PRO A 114 -12.65 6.02 2.22
N ILE A 115 -12.66 4.83 1.63
CA ILE A 115 -12.44 3.59 2.39
C ILE A 115 -11.01 3.49 2.91
N VAL A 116 -10.02 3.90 2.11
CA VAL A 116 -8.62 3.98 2.55
C VAL A 116 -8.42 5.03 3.65
N LEU A 117 -9.11 6.18 3.57
CA LEU A 117 -9.11 7.19 4.62
C LEU A 117 -9.62 6.64 5.96
N GLU A 118 -10.69 5.84 5.93
CA GLU A 118 -11.27 5.24 7.13
C GLU A 118 -10.55 3.98 7.63
N ALA A 119 -9.79 3.28 6.78
CA ALA A 119 -9.17 2.01 7.12
C ALA A 119 -8.07 2.17 8.18
N ASP A 120 -7.99 1.22 9.12
CA ASP A 120 -6.84 1.06 10.01
C ASP A 120 -5.68 0.38 9.30
N THR A 121 -5.96 -0.49 8.33
CA THR A 121 -4.96 -1.26 7.58
C THR A 121 -5.33 -1.39 6.11
N VAL A 122 -4.33 -1.26 5.24
CA VAL A 122 -4.45 -1.49 3.79
C VAL A 122 -3.64 -2.72 3.39
N VAL A 123 -4.29 -3.68 2.75
CA VAL A 123 -3.66 -4.92 2.30
C VAL A 123 -3.64 -4.95 0.77
N TYR A 124 -2.45 -5.07 0.20
CA TYR A 124 -2.27 -5.28 -1.23
C TYR A 124 -2.09 -6.77 -1.51
N THR A 125 -2.87 -7.30 -2.45
CA THR A 125 -2.79 -8.71 -2.83
C THR A 125 -2.69 -8.87 -4.34
N MET A 126 -1.63 -9.52 -4.82
CA MET A 126 -1.32 -9.52 -6.24
C MET A 126 -0.45 -10.70 -6.69
N PRO A 127 -0.53 -11.10 -7.97
CA PRO A 127 0.57 -11.82 -8.59
C PRO A 127 1.72 -10.86 -8.94
N VAL A 128 2.91 -11.41 -9.20
CA VAL A 128 3.97 -10.68 -9.91
C VAL A 128 3.69 -10.69 -11.40
N TYR A 129 3.63 -9.50 -12.03
CA TYR A 129 3.60 -9.36 -13.49
C TYR A 129 4.80 -8.54 -13.95
N TRP A 130 5.61 -9.13 -14.84
CA TRP A 130 6.86 -8.54 -15.32
C TRP A 130 7.73 -7.99 -14.18
N TYR A 131 7.98 -8.84 -13.18
CA TYR A 131 8.82 -8.53 -12.01
C TYR A 131 8.37 -7.30 -11.20
N SER A 132 7.10 -6.91 -11.31
CA SER A 132 6.58 -5.70 -10.67
C SER A 132 5.09 -5.81 -10.29
N ILE A 133 4.59 -4.71 -9.73
CA ILE A 133 3.19 -4.51 -9.34
C ILE A 133 2.32 -4.51 -10.60
N PRO A 134 1.18 -5.24 -10.62
CA PRO A 134 0.23 -5.16 -11.72
C PRO A 134 -0.23 -3.72 -11.99
N ALA A 135 -0.31 -3.35 -13.26
CA ALA A 135 -0.60 -1.97 -13.69
C ALA A 135 -1.86 -1.36 -13.04
N LYS A 136 -2.90 -2.16 -12.79
CA LYS A 136 -4.13 -1.72 -12.14
C LYS A 136 -3.97 -1.37 -10.67
N ILE A 137 -3.16 -2.12 -9.91
CA ILE A 137 -2.79 -1.71 -8.55
C ILE A 137 -1.92 -0.47 -8.59
N LYS A 138 -0.95 -0.42 -9.51
CA LYS A 138 -0.07 0.75 -9.64
C LYS A 138 -0.86 2.02 -9.93
N ALA A 139 -1.90 1.96 -10.76
CA ALA A 139 -2.81 3.08 -11.01
C ALA A 139 -3.52 3.57 -9.73
N VAL A 140 -3.95 2.65 -8.86
CA VAL A 140 -4.52 2.98 -7.54
C VAL A 140 -3.47 3.65 -6.65
N ILE A 141 -2.26 3.09 -6.55
CA ILE A 141 -1.15 3.64 -5.75
C ILE A 141 -0.75 5.04 -6.23
N ASP A 142 -0.62 5.25 -7.54
CA ASP A 142 -0.22 6.54 -8.10
C ASP A 142 -1.23 7.65 -7.82
N LYS A 143 -2.50 7.29 -7.69
CA LYS A 143 -3.57 8.22 -7.31
C LYS A 143 -3.64 8.47 -5.80
N MET A 144 -2.89 7.75 -4.96
CA MET A 144 -2.73 8.06 -3.52
C MET A 144 -1.88 9.30 -3.26
N PHE A 145 -1.26 9.88 -4.30
CA PHE A 145 -0.48 11.12 -4.24
C PHE A 145 -1.01 12.23 -3.31
N PRO A 146 -2.29 12.64 -3.34
CA PRO A 146 -2.75 13.74 -2.50
C PRO A 146 -2.69 13.47 -1.00
N PHE A 147 -2.65 12.20 -0.61
CA PHE A 147 -2.53 11.78 0.78
C PHE A 147 -1.09 11.85 1.33
N GLY A 148 -0.09 11.90 0.46
CA GLY A 148 1.32 12.02 0.86
C GLY A 148 1.83 13.46 0.92
N MET A 149 1.08 14.42 0.37
CA MET A 149 1.56 15.78 0.19
C MET A 149 1.02 16.74 1.24
N GLU A 150 -0.31 16.94 1.37
CA GLU A 150 -0.83 17.98 2.28
C GLU A 150 -2.37 18.03 2.44
N HIS A 151 -3.15 17.18 1.78
CA HIS A 151 -4.61 17.32 1.77
C HIS A 151 -5.33 16.61 2.92
N GLU A 152 -4.92 15.38 3.23
CA GLU A 152 -5.49 14.56 4.30
C GLU A 152 -4.38 13.74 4.94
N ASN A 153 -4.28 13.77 6.27
CA ASN A 153 -3.28 12.99 6.98
C ASN A 153 -3.75 11.53 7.11
N ILE A 154 -3.09 10.63 6.40
CA ILE A 154 -3.37 9.19 6.45
C ILE A 154 -2.32 8.39 7.22
N ALA A 155 -1.46 9.05 8.00
CA ALA A 155 -0.37 8.41 8.73
C ALA A 155 -0.85 7.38 9.77
N GLY A 156 0.06 6.48 10.15
CA GLY A 156 -0.14 5.55 11.26
C GLY A 156 -0.95 4.29 10.93
N LYS A 157 -1.42 4.13 9.69
CA LYS A 157 -2.11 2.92 9.24
C LYS A 157 -1.15 1.74 9.12
N GLY A 158 -1.68 0.53 9.24
CA GLY A 158 -0.98 -0.71 8.89
C GLY A 158 -0.96 -0.94 7.38
N CYS A 159 0.09 -1.60 6.88
CA CYS A 159 0.18 -2.03 5.49
C CYS A 159 0.64 -3.48 5.40
N ALA A 160 -0.03 -4.29 4.58
CA ALA A 160 0.34 -5.69 4.39
C ALA A 160 0.41 -6.09 2.92
N LEU A 161 1.24 -7.08 2.61
CA LEU A 161 1.44 -7.60 1.26
C LEU A 161 1.15 -9.11 1.20
N ILE A 162 0.33 -9.53 0.25
CA ILE A 162 0.15 -10.93 -0.12
C ILE A 162 0.55 -11.06 -1.60
N CYS A 163 1.61 -11.80 -1.88
CA CYS A 163 2.16 -11.92 -3.24
C CYS A 163 2.44 -13.37 -3.60
N CYS A 164 2.22 -13.70 -4.88
CA CYS A 164 2.66 -14.97 -5.44
C CYS A 164 3.24 -14.83 -6.85
N CYS A 165 4.10 -15.77 -7.26
CA CYS A 165 4.68 -15.81 -8.60
C CYS A 165 4.78 -17.25 -9.12
N ALA A 166 5.00 -17.37 -10.43
CA ALA A 166 5.19 -18.67 -11.08
C ALA A 166 6.59 -19.26 -10.83
N GLU A 167 7.61 -18.41 -10.73
CA GLU A 167 9.00 -18.83 -10.56
C GLU A 167 9.29 -19.28 -9.13
N HIS A 168 10.30 -20.15 -8.97
CA HIS A 168 10.74 -20.62 -7.66
C HIS A 168 11.67 -19.63 -6.96
N ASP A 169 12.33 -18.75 -7.70
CA ASP A 169 13.18 -17.71 -7.14
C ASP A 169 12.31 -16.62 -6.50
N ILE A 170 12.48 -16.41 -5.19
CA ILE A 170 11.69 -15.44 -4.44
C ILE A 170 12.08 -14.00 -4.76
N SER A 171 13.30 -13.73 -5.23
CA SER A 171 13.75 -12.36 -5.53
C SER A 171 13.00 -11.72 -6.70
N VAL A 172 12.28 -12.53 -7.51
CA VAL A 172 11.38 -11.99 -8.55
C VAL A 172 10.24 -11.14 -7.97
N MET A 173 9.97 -11.25 -6.66
CA MET A 173 9.00 -10.43 -5.94
C MET A 173 9.59 -9.11 -5.41
N ASP A 174 10.90 -8.89 -5.48
CA ASP A 174 11.57 -7.72 -4.89
C ASP A 174 11.01 -6.41 -5.45
N GLY A 175 10.72 -6.36 -6.75
CA GLY A 175 10.10 -5.19 -7.38
C GLY A 175 8.71 -4.86 -6.84
N VAL A 176 7.95 -5.88 -6.38
CA VAL A 176 6.67 -5.67 -5.68
C VAL A 176 6.92 -5.24 -4.26
N ARG A 177 7.71 -6.01 -3.50
CA ARG A 177 7.97 -5.78 -2.08
C ARG A 177 8.56 -4.40 -1.82
N PHE A 178 9.65 -4.05 -2.51
CA PHE A 178 10.30 -2.76 -2.37
C PHE A 178 9.35 -1.60 -2.65
N SER A 179 8.55 -1.71 -3.71
CA SER A 179 7.59 -0.67 -4.08
C SER A 179 6.53 -0.46 -3.01
N ILE A 180 5.96 -1.54 -2.43
CA ILE A 180 4.97 -1.45 -1.35
C ILE A 180 5.58 -0.89 -0.07
N GLU A 181 6.77 -1.35 0.33
CA GLU A 181 7.48 -0.82 1.51
C GLU A 181 7.76 0.68 1.38
N ARG A 182 8.12 1.13 0.17
CA ARG A 182 8.40 2.55 -0.11
C ARG A 182 7.13 3.38 -0.12
N THR A 183 6.04 2.87 -0.68
CA THR A 183 4.71 3.48 -0.57
C THR A 183 4.28 3.61 0.89
N ALA A 184 4.37 2.54 1.68
CA ALA A 184 4.02 2.56 3.10
C ALA A 184 4.82 3.62 3.86
N THR A 185 6.14 3.69 3.63
CA THR A 185 6.96 4.70 4.30
C THR A 185 6.61 6.13 3.88
N LEU A 186 6.38 6.37 2.59
CA LEU A 186 6.01 7.70 2.09
C LEU A 186 4.71 8.19 2.75
N LEU A 187 3.74 7.29 2.93
CA LEU A 187 2.45 7.57 3.56
C LEU A 187 2.49 7.50 5.10
N GLN A 188 3.69 7.32 5.69
CA GLN A 188 3.90 7.16 7.14
C GLN A 188 3.08 5.99 7.74
N TRP A 189 2.91 4.93 6.97
CA TRP A 189 2.35 3.65 7.39
C TRP A 189 3.45 2.74 7.94
N HIS A 190 3.05 1.68 8.62
CA HIS A 190 3.96 0.63 9.07
C HIS A 190 3.58 -0.71 8.44
N MET A 191 4.57 -1.48 8.01
CA MET A 191 4.33 -2.82 7.50
C MET A 191 3.94 -3.74 8.67
N VAL A 192 2.75 -4.34 8.62
CA VAL A 192 2.30 -5.35 9.59
C VAL A 192 2.76 -6.75 9.22
N GLY A 193 3.07 -6.98 7.94
CA GLY A 193 3.60 -8.24 7.46
C GLY A 193 3.51 -8.42 5.94
N GLU A 194 4.17 -9.47 5.48
CA GLU A 194 4.09 -9.95 4.11
C GLU A 194 3.95 -11.47 4.06
N VAL A 195 3.38 -11.96 2.95
CA VAL A 195 3.29 -13.36 2.56
C VAL A 195 3.73 -13.46 1.10
N LEU A 196 4.80 -14.21 0.84
CA LEU A 196 5.44 -14.31 -0.47
C LEU A 196 5.54 -15.78 -0.87
N ILE A 197 4.73 -16.20 -1.86
CA ILE A 197 4.64 -17.61 -2.28
C ILE A 197 5.15 -17.81 -3.71
N PRO A 198 6.36 -18.36 -3.89
CA PRO A 198 6.88 -18.71 -5.21
C PRO A 198 6.32 -20.04 -5.72
N GLY A 199 6.55 -20.34 -7.01
CA GLY A 199 6.29 -21.65 -7.60
C GLY A 199 4.81 -21.99 -7.87
N VAL A 200 3.94 -20.98 -8.04
CA VAL A 200 2.48 -21.19 -8.24
C VAL A 200 1.98 -20.55 -9.54
N GLN A 201 1.97 -21.32 -10.63
CA GLN A 201 1.63 -20.80 -11.96
C GLN A 201 0.16 -20.99 -12.34
N ASN A 202 -0.33 -22.23 -12.17
CA ASN A 202 -1.66 -22.63 -12.59
C ASN A 202 -2.67 -22.39 -11.46
N PRO A 203 -3.95 -22.17 -11.79
CA PRO A 203 -5.02 -22.15 -10.80
C PRO A 203 -4.97 -23.40 -9.90
N GLY A 204 -5.03 -23.20 -8.58
CA GLY A 204 -5.02 -24.28 -7.59
C GLY A 204 -3.63 -24.73 -7.15
N ASP A 205 -2.54 -24.28 -7.79
CA ASP A 205 -1.18 -24.64 -7.32
C ASP A 205 -0.92 -24.18 -5.88
N ILE A 206 -1.60 -23.12 -5.43
CA ILE A 206 -1.52 -22.62 -4.06
C ILE A 206 -1.92 -23.66 -3.01
N GLU A 207 -2.80 -24.62 -3.34
CA GLU A 207 -3.26 -25.66 -2.43
C GLU A 207 -2.16 -26.66 -2.07
N LYS A 208 -1.11 -26.72 -2.89
CA LYS A 208 0.09 -27.56 -2.65
C LYS A 208 1.12 -26.86 -1.76
N THR A 209 0.83 -25.62 -1.34
CA THR A 209 1.69 -24.79 -0.50
C THR A 209 0.99 -24.50 0.83
N ASP A 210 1.66 -23.80 1.72
CA ASP A 210 1.08 -23.24 2.93
C ASP A 210 0.60 -21.78 2.75
N GLY A 211 0.57 -21.26 1.53
CA GLY A 211 0.28 -19.85 1.23
C GLY A 211 -1.04 -19.34 1.81
N CYS A 212 -2.13 -20.11 1.70
CA CYS A 212 -3.40 -19.74 2.32
C CYS A 212 -3.34 -19.72 3.85
N LYS A 213 -2.54 -20.60 4.48
CA LYS A 213 -2.35 -20.62 5.94
C LYS A 213 -1.53 -19.42 6.40
N GLN A 214 -0.48 -19.07 5.65
CA GLN A 214 0.33 -17.88 5.92
C GLN A 214 -0.52 -16.60 5.75
N ALA A 215 -1.35 -16.54 4.71
CA ALA A 215 -2.27 -15.43 4.47
C ALA A 215 -3.33 -15.29 5.58
N ALA A 216 -3.94 -16.38 6.04
CA ALA A 216 -4.81 -16.36 7.22
C ALA A 216 -4.05 -15.84 8.47
N SER A 217 -2.85 -16.35 8.71
CA SER A 217 -2.02 -15.95 9.87
C SER A 217 -1.57 -14.49 9.84
N LEU A 218 -1.63 -13.82 8.68
CA LEU A 218 -1.38 -12.37 8.58
C LEU A 218 -2.47 -11.56 9.28
N ALA A 219 -3.71 -12.04 9.34
CA ALA A 219 -4.80 -11.38 10.04
C ALA A 219 -4.60 -11.32 11.57
N GLU A 220 -3.76 -12.20 12.14
CA GLU A 220 -3.44 -12.16 13.58
C GLU A 220 -2.56 -10.97 13.98
N ARG A 221 -1.93 -10.34 12.99
CA ARG A 221 -1.00 -9.21 13.16
C ARG A 221 -1.69 -7.84 13.03
N ILE A 222 -3.00 -7.84 12.79
CA ILE A 222 -3.86 -6.64 12.60
C ILE A 222 -4.75 -6.45 13.83
#